data_AF-A0A7W1F5I7-F1
#
_entry.id   AF-A0A7W1F5I7-F1
#
_cell.length_a   1.000
_cell.length_b   1.000
_cell.length_c   1.000
_cell.angle_alpha   90.00
_cell.angle_beta   90.00
_cell.angle_gamma   90.00
#
_symmetry.space_group_name_H-M   'P 1'
#
loop_
_entity.id
_entity.type
_entity.pdbx_description
1 polymer ?
#
loop_
_entity_poly.entity_id
_entity_poly.type
_entity_poly.pdbx_seq_one_letter_code
_entity_poly.pdbx_strand_id
1 'polypeptide(L)'
;LLCFLGAGYDHRMPSKYKPTVKKGLDWLMSVQKPDGTFGERNYENAVATMAVAEAYAMSNDPALKGPAQKGIDIVLARQIKSKAGGYGLGWDYTTSDSRNDGSVSGWNVMALKSAAAGGLNIGNGMDGAKQYLKEAWKATNKDFKAKDPYVDTSTFPYVWNSASGEVQVGAPGADHHDMACVGALCAVFLGHQANDEMLNSLANHIMKFQMPTAYPCNTYYMYYNTLAIFQVSGARWDKWNATVRDMLVKAQRKSTDCFDGSWDFAGTKFHGHATGRLLSTAYCCLSLEVYYRYLPIAGQKN
;
A
#
# COMPACT_ATOMS: atom_id res chain seq x y z
N LEU A 1 7.31 2.01 -12.96
CA LEU A 1 6.23 1.23 -13.61
C LEU A 1 4.86 1.57 -13.03
N LEU A 2 4.64 1.35 -11.71
CA LEU A 2 3.34 1.63 -11.06
C LEU A 2 2.80 3.05 -11.26
N CYS A 3 3.64 4.09 -11.34
CA CYS A 3 3.18 5.46 -11.64
C CYS A 3 2.63 5.60 -13.06
N PHE A 4 3.29 4.97 -14.04
CA PHE A 4 2.81 4.99 -15.43
C PHE A 4 1.48 4.25 -15.57
N LEU A 5 1.37 3.07 -14.94
CA LEU A 5 0.13 2.30 -14.90
C LEU A 5 -0.97 3.11 -14.19
N GLY A 6 -0.67 3.73 -13.05
CA GLY A 6 -1.61 4.59 -12.31
C GLY A 6 -2.14 5.78 -13.10
N ALA A 7 -1.32 6.34 -14.00
CA ALA A 7 -1.70 7.39 -14.93
C ALA A 7 -2.44 6.88 -16.19
N GLY A 8 -2.74 5.58 -16.28
CA GLY A 8 -3.44 4.98 -17.41
C GLY A 8 -2.55 4.63 -18.61
N TYR A 9 -1.22 4.66 -18.47
CA TYR A 9 -0.29 4.26 -19.55
C TYR A 9 0.08 2.79 -19.44
N ASP A 10 -0.19 2.02 -20.50
CA ASP A 10 0.22 0.63 -20.65
C ASP A 10 1.23 0.43 -21.81
N HIS A 11 1.66 -0.81 -22.03
CA HIS A 11 2.61 -1.20 -23.08
C HIS A 11 1.96 -1.58 -24.42
N ARG A 12 0.63 -1.59 -24.51
CA ARG A 12 -0.14 -1.96 -25.72
C ARG A 12 -0.62 -0.73 -26.47
N MET A 13 -1.20 0.23 -25.76
CA MET A 13 -1.87 1.40 -26.31
C MET A 13 -0.87 2.47 -26.78
N PRO A 14 -1.17 3.21 -27.88
CA PRO A 14 -0.31 4.30 -28.34
C PRO A 14 -0.11 5.39 -27.27
N SER A 15 1.13 5.61 -26.86
CA SER A 15 1.53 6.65 -25.91
C SER A 15 3.03 6.91 -26.03
N LYS A 16 3.47 8.13 -25.73
CA LYS A 16 4.91 8.46 -25.61
C LYS A 16 5.62 7.64 -24.52
N TYR A 17 4.87 7.10 -23.55
CA TYR A 17 5.40 6.28 -22.46
C TYR A 17 5.33 4.77 -22.72
N LYS A 18 4.67 4.32 -23.80
CA LYS A 18 4.57 2.89 -24.17
C LYS A 18 5.93 2.17 -24.16
N PRO A 19 7.02 2.71 -24.76
CA PRO A 19 8.33 2.06 -24.71
C PRO A 19 8.89 1.94 -23.29
N THR A 20 8.65 2.94 -22.44
CA THR A 20 9.10 2.95 -21.03
C THR A 20 8.38 1.89 -20.21
N VAL A 21 7.05 1.80 -20.36
CA VAL A 21 6.24 0.77 -19.68
C VAL A 21 6.66 -0.61 -20.14
N LYS A 22 6.80 -0.81 -21.46
CA LYS A 22 7.24 -2.09 -22.03
C LYS A 22 8.61 -2.53 -21.48
N LYS A 23 9.61 -1.65 -21.48
CA LYS A 23 10.95 -1.97 -20.94
C LYS A 23 10.91 -2.38 -19.47
N GLY A 24 10.10 -1.71 -18.66
CA GLY A 24 9.93 -2.06 -17.25
C GLY A 24 9.30 -3.44 -17.05
N LEU A 25 8.27 -3.76 -17.84
CA LEU A 25 7.62 -5.08 -17.80
C LEU A 25 8.53 -6.18 -18.32
N ASP A 26 9.21 -5.96 -19.44
CA ASP A 26 10.17 -6.91 -20.02
C ASP A 26 11.26 -7.25 -19.00
N TRP A 27 11.79 -6.24 -18.30
CA TRP A 27 12.77 -6.47 -17.25
C TRP A 27 12.19 -7.28 -16.08
N LEU A 28 11.01 -6.94 -15.57
CA LEU A 28 10.36 -7.71 -14.51
C LEU A 28 10.14 -9.18 -14.90
N MET A 29 9.66 -9.42 -16.12
CA MET A 29 9.49 -10.79 -16.63
C MET A 29 10.83 -11.52 -16.77
N SER A 30 11.90 -10.82 -17.14
CA SER A 30 13.23 -11.43 -17.28
C SER A 30 13.88 -11.82 -15.95
N VAL A 31 13.50 -11.18 -14.85
CA VAL A 31 14.06 -11.45 -13.51
C VAL A 31 13.17 -12.37 -12.66
N GLN A 32 11.94 -12.67 -13.11
CA GLN A 32 11.09 -13.64 -12.42
C GLN A 32 11.73 -15.03 -12.52
N LYS A 33 11.96 -15.67 -11.37
CA LYS A 33 12.49 -17.03 -11.31
C LYS A 33 11.43 -18.04 -11.77
N PRO A 34 11.84 -19.26 -12.17
CA PRO A 34 10.90 -20.31 -12.60
C PRO A 34 9.79 -20.63 -11.58
N ASP A 35 10.12 -20.51 -10.28
CA ASP A 35 9.22 -20.71 -9.14
C ASP A 35 8.20 -19.58 -8.92
N GLY A 36 8.30 -18.48 -9.67
CA GLY A 36 7.40 -17.33 -9.59
C GLY A 36 7.92 -16.16 -8.76
N THR A 37 9.06 -16.31 -8.08
CA THR A 37 9.60 -15.25 -7.23
C THR A 37 10.26 -14.13 -8.04
N PHE A 38 9.99 -12.88 -7.68
CA PHE A 38 10.66 -11.68 -8.20
C PHE A 38 11.77 -11.17 -7.28
N GLY A 39 11.70 -11.50 -6.00
CA GLY A 39 12.66 -11.06 -4.99
C GLY A 39 12.74 -12.04 -3.82
N GLU A 40 13.78 -11.91 -3.01
CA GLU A 40 14.04 -12.83 -1.90
C GLU A 40 13.01 -12.67 -0.79
N ARG A 41 12.75 -11.43 -0.39
CA ARG A 41 11.80 -11.10 0.68
C ARG A 41 10.41 -10.85 0.11
N ASN A 42 9.42 -11.06 0.97
CA ASN A 42 8.02 -10.83 0.66
C ASN A 42 7.70 -9.37 0.35
N TYR A 43 8.52 -8.43 0.80
CA TYR A 43 8.35 -7.00 0.55
C TYR A 43 8.52 -6.68 -0.95
N GLU A 44 9.73 -6.82 -1.51
CA GLU A 44 9.98 -6.55 -2.93
C GLU A 44 9.22 -7.51 -3.86
N ASN A 45 9.01 -8.77 -3.44
CA ASN A 45 8.24 -9.73 -4.22
C ASN A 45 6.79 -9.26 -4.41
N ALA A 46 6.13 -8.78 -3.36
CA ALA A 46 4.77 -8.27 -3.45
C ALA A 46 4.66 -7.02 -4.32
N VAL A 47 5.62 -6.09 -4.22
CA VAL A 47 5.66 -4.87 -5.05
C VAL A 47 5.79 -5.22 -6.55
N ALA A 48 6.68 -6.15 -6.90
CA ALA A 48 6.86 -6.61 -8.27
C ALA A 48 5.63 -7.37 -8.79
N THR A 49 5.09 -8.30 -7.99
CA THR A 49 3.85 -9.03 -8.30
C THR A 49 2.69 -8.08 -8.54
N MET A 50 2.50 -7.06 -7.68
CA MET A 50 1.48 -6.03 -7.86
C MET A 50 1.63 -5.32 -9.21
N ALA A 51 2.85 -4.94 -9.59
CA ALA A 51 3.08 -4.23 -10.85
C ALA A 51 2.75 -5.06 -12.09
N VAL A 52 3.10 -6.35 -12.09
CA VAL A 52 2.78 -7.27 -13.20
C VAL A 52 1.27 -7.58 -13.22
N ALA A 53 0.65 -7.80 -12.07
CA ALA A 53 -0.78 -8.07 -11.95
C ALA A 53 -1.62 -6.86 -12.40
N GLU A 54 -1.22 -5.64 -12.04
CA GLU A 54 -1.91 -4.43 -12.47
C GLU A 54 -1.75 -4.16 -13.97
N ALA A 55 -0.55 -4.36 -14.51
CA ALA A 55 -0.34 -4.28 -15.95
C ALA A 55 -1.20 -5.29 -16.71
N TYR A 56 -1.33 -6.52 -16.19
CA TYR A 56 -2.24 -7.52 -16.74
C TYR A 56 -3.71 -7.06 -16.65
N ALA A 57 -4.18 -6.62 -15.49
CA ALA A 57 -5.55 -6.17 -15.28
C ALA A 57 -5.95 -5.02 -16.22
N MET A 58 -5.03 -4.09 -16.49
CA MET A 58 -5.26 -2.95 -17.38
C MET A 58 -5.22 -3.33 -18.87
N SER A 59 -4.26 -4.16 -19.27
CA SER A 59 -3.93 -4.39 -20.68
C SER A 59 -4.53 -5.68 -21.25
N ASN A 60 -4.98 -6.58 -20.38
CA ASN A 60 -5.40 -7.95 -20.70
C ASN A 60 -4.41 -8.67 -21.64
N ASP A 61 -3.10 -8.43 -21.47
CA ASP A 61 -2.04 -9.08 -22.25
C ASP A 61 -1.88 -10.54 -21.79
N PRO A 62 -2.15 -11.54 -22.66
CA PRO A 62 -2.00 -12.94 -22.30
C PRO A 62 -0.59 -13.32 -21.84
N ALA A 63 0.45 -12.61 -22.29
CA ALA A 63 1.83 -12.85 -21.89
C ALA A 63 2.07 -12.56 -20.40
N LEU A 64 1.28 -11.67 -19.80
CA LEU A 64 1.41 -11.28 -18.39
C LEU A 64 0.62 -12.19 -17.45
N LYS A 65 -0.40 -12.92 -17.94
CA LYS A 65 -1.29 -13.74 -17.09
C LYS A 65 -0.52 -14.80 -16.29
N GLY A 66 0.35 -15.56 -16.97
CA GLY A 66 1.15 -16.61 -16.34
C GLY A 66 2.13 -16.06 -15.28
N PRO A 67 3.00 -15.11 -15.64
CA PRO A 67 3.89 -14.43 -14.69
C PRO A 67 3.16 -13.81 -13.49
N ALA A 68 2.03 -13.13 -13.72
CA ALA A 68 1.23 -12.54 -12.66
C ALA A 68 0.66 -13.60 -11.71
N GLN A 69 0.07 -14.68 -12.25
CA GLN A 69 -0.47 -15.77 -11.42
C GLN A 69 0.62 -16.41 -10.57
N LYS A 70 1.79 -16.73 -11.15
CA LYS A 70 2.92 -17.29 -10.40
C LYS A 70 3.39 -16.39 -9.24
N GLY A 71 3.43 -15.08 -9.47
CA GLY A 71 3.76 -14.12 -8.41
C GLY A 71 2.74 -14.14 -7.27
N ILE A 72 1.45 -14.29 -7.59
CA ILE A 72 0.36 -14.39 -6.61
C ILE A 72 0.38 -15.73 -5.89
N ASP A 73 0.71 -16.83 -6.56
CA ASP A 73 0.87 -18.14 -5.94
C ASP A 73 1.94 -18.10 -4.83
N ILE A 74 3.05 -17.36 -5.06
CA ILE A 74 4.05 -17.10 -4.03
C ILE A 74 3.51 -16.25 -2.87
N VAL A 75 2.74 -15.19 -3.16
CA VAL A 75 2.09 -14.37 -2.12
C VAL A 75 1.21 -15.25 -1.22
N LEU A 76 0.41 -16.14 -1.80
CA LEU A 76 -0.48 -17.05 -1.06
C LEU A 76 0.30 -18.14 -0.29
N ALA A 77 1.34 -18.71 -0.91
CA ALA A 77 2.17 -19.73 -0.29
C ALA A 77 2.89 -19.21 0.96
N ARG A 78 3.30 -17.93 0.96
CA ARG A 78 4.05 -17.30 2.05
C ARG A 78 3.17 -16.56 3.07
N GLN A 79 1.85 -16.58 2.90
CA GLN A 79 0.93 -16.05 3.90
C GLN A 79 0.95 -16.93 5.15
N ILE A 80 1.14 -16.29 6.31
CA ILE A 80 1.24 -16.95 7.62
C ILE A 80 -0.07 -17.71 7.89
N LYS A 81 0.00 -18.95 8.36
CA LYS A 81 -1.19 -19.77 8.61
C LYS A 81 -1.75 -19.47 10.00
N SER A 82 -3.07 -19.32 10.10
CA SER A 82 -3.72 -19.23 11.41
C SER A 82 -3.71 -20.59 12.09
N LYS A 83 -3.30 -20.64 13.37
CA LYS A 83 -3.39 -21.86 14.19
C LYS A 83 -4.83 -22.19 14.58
N ALA A 84 -5.72 -21.21 14.56
CA ALA A 84 -7.08 -21.27 15.10
C ALA A 84 -8.18 -21.28 14.02
N GLY A 85 -7.83 -21.34 12.73
CA GLY A 85 -8.82 -21.26 11.65
C GLY A 85 -8.32 -21.75 10.30
N GLY A 86 -9.24 -21.84 9.34
CA GLY A 86 -8.96 -22.31 7.97
C GLY A 86 -8.35 -21.25 7.03
N TYR A 87 -8.14 -20.01 7.50
CA TYR A 87 -7.62 -18.90 6.71
C TYR A 87 -6.19 -18.51 7.13
N GLY A 88 -5.48 -17.81 6.24
CA GLY A 88 -4.18 -17.21 6.55
C GLY A 88 -4.28 -16.01 7.49
N LEU A 89 -3.15 -15.35 7.75
CA LEU A 89 -3.02 -14.08 8.47
C LEU A 89 -2.27 -13.07 7.57
N GLY A 90 -1.28 -12.36 8.11
CA GLY A 90 -0.45 -11.42 7.40
C GLY A 90 0.80 -12.10 6.83
N TRP A 91 1.82 -11.28 6.62
CA TRP A 91 3.12 -11.69 6.08
C TRP A 91 4.24 -11.09 6.91
N ASP A 92 5.40 -11.73 6.89
CA ASP A 92 6.66 -11.14 7.34
C ASP A 92 7.62 -10.95 6.15
N TYR A 93 8.76 -10.29 6.34
CA TYR A 93 9.81 -10.15 5.33
C TYR A 93 10.24 -11.48 4.74
N THR A 94 10.27 -12.54 5.54
CA THR A 94 10.52 -13.93 5.11
C THR A 94 9.36 -14.82 5.54
N THR A 95 9.48 -16.13 5.29
CA THR A 95 8.56 -17.10 5.91
C THR A 95 8.63 -16.99 7.44
N SER A 96 7.47 -17.05 8.08
CA SER A 96 7.30 -16.90 9.53
C SER A 96 6.07 -17.69 9.95
N ASP A 97 6.11 -18.25 11.16
CA ASP A 97 4.97 -19.00 11.72
C ASP A 97 4.02 -18.11 12.55
N SER A 98 4.44 -16.89 12.89
CA SER A 98 3.68 -16.08 13.86
C SER A 98 3.98 -14.58 13.86
N ARG A 99 5.18 -14.15 13.45
CA ARG A 99 5.50 -12.72 13.36
C ARG A 99 4.88 -12.14 12.10
N ASN A 100 3.89 -11.25 12.23
CA ASN A 100 3.24 -10.57 11.12
C ASN A 100 3.73 -9.11 11.08
N ASP A 101 4.25 -8.67 9.93
CA ASP A 101 4.74 -7.32 9.70
C ASP A 101 3.69 -6.47 8.98
N GLY A 102 3.38 -5.30 9.53
CA GLY A 102 2.38 -4.38 8.98
C GLY A 102 2.74 -3.90 7.59
N SER A 103 3.98 -3.48 7.37
CA SER A 103 4.44 -2.93 6.09
C SER A 103 4.41 -3.97 4.97
N VAL A 104 4.90 -5.19 5.25
CA VAL A 104 4.91 -6.29 4.29
C VAL A 104 3.49 -6.76 4.00
N SER A 105 2.64 -6.86 5.03
CA SER A 105 1.25 -7.26 4.86
C SER A 105 0.47 -6.28 3.99
N GLY A 106 0.72 -4.96 4.14
CA GLY A 106 0.15 -3.93 3.29
C GLY A 106 0.46 -4.14 1.80
N TRP A 107 1.73 -4.39 1.44
CA TRP A 107 2.10 -4.67 0.05
C TRP A 107 1.44 -5.93 -0.51
N ASN A 108 1.37 -7.00 0.29
CA ASN A 108 0.75 -8.26 -0.14
C ASN A 108 -0.77 -8.09 -0.35
N VAL A 109 -1.45 -7.32 0.49
CA VAL A 109 -2.87 -6.97 0.30
C VAL A 109 -3.07 -6.19 -1.00
N MET A 110 -2.21 -5.22 -1.32
CA MET A 110 -2.29 -4.49 -2.59
C MET A 110 -2.04 -5.40 -3.79
N ALA A 111 -1.07 -6.32 -3.71
CA ALA A 111 -0.82 -7.30 -4.77
C ALA A 111 -2.04 -8.21 -5.01
N LEU A 112 -2.65 -8.74 -3.95
CA LEU A 112 -3.88 -9.53 -4.04
C LEU A 112 -5.04 -8.73 -4.63
N LYS A 113 -5.18 -7.45 -4.25
CA LYS A 113 -6.21 -6.56 -4.80
C LYS A 113 -6.02 -6.32 -6.30
N SER A 114 -4.81 -6.04 -6.75
CA SER A 114 -4.49 -5.86 -8.18
C SER A 114 -4.73 -7.15 -8.98
N ALA A 115 -4.39 -8.31 -8.41
CA ALA A 115 -4.64 -9.61 -9.03
C ALA A 115 -6.12 -9.94 -9.14
N ALA A 116 -6.90 -9.66 -8.09
CA ALA A 116 -8.36 -9.84 -8.12
C ALA A 116 -9.01 -8.97 -9.19
N ALA A 117 -8.55 -7.73 -9.38
CA ALA A 117 -9.04 -6.84 -10.44
C ALA A 117 -8.77 -7.39 -11.85
N GLY A 118 -7.67 -8.15 -12.03
CA GLY A 118 -7.37 -8.86 -13.27
C GLY A 118 -8.04 -10.23 -13.42
N GLY A 119 -8.85 -10.66 -12.45
CA GLY A 119 -9.48 -11.99 -12.46
C GLY A 119 -8.51 -13.15 -12.26
N LEU A 120 -7.38 -12.92 -11.60
CA LEU A 120 -6.43 -13.97 -11.20
C LEU A 120 -6.95 -14.73 -9.97
N ASN A 121 -6.48 -15.96 -9.78
CA ASN A 121 -6.84 -16.75 -8.61
C ASN A 121 -6.06 -16.25 -7.39
N ILE A 122 -6.79 -15.69 -6.42
CA ILE A 122 -6.26 -15.19 -5.16
C ILE A 122 -6.58 -16.10 -3.96
N GLY A 123 -7.15 -17.28 -4.21
CA GLY A 123 -7.57 -18.22 -3.16
C GLY A 123 -8.36 -17.54 -2.04
N ASN A 124 -8.00 -17.85 -0.80
CA ASN A 124 -8.56 -17.22 0.40
C ASN A 124 -7.61 -16.15 0.99
N GLY A 125 -6.69 -15.61 0.19
CA GLY A 125 -5.65 -14.68 0.67
C GLY A 125 -6.23 -13.42 1.31
N MET A 126 -7.27 -12.86 0.69
CA MET A 126 -7.97 -11.67 1.22
C MET A 126 -8.72 -11.96 2.52
N ASP A 127 -9.30 -13.16 2.69
CA ASP A 127 -9.99 -13.52 3.93
C ASP A 127 -9.00 -13.73 5.08
N GLY A 128 -7.83 -14.30 4.80
CA GLY A 128 -6.75 -14.36 5.77
C GLY A 128 -6.23 -12.97 6.17
N ALA A 129 -6.09 -12.07 5.20
CA ALA A 129 -5.69 -10.69 5.47
C ALA A 129 -6.73 -9.92 6.31
N LYS A 130 -8.04 -10.16 6.11
CA LYS A 130 -9.12 -9.63 6.98
C LYS A 130 -8.95 -10.11 8.41
N GLN A 131 -8.64 -11.39 8.61
CA GLN A 131 -8.40 -11.94 9.94
C GLN A 131 -7.18 -11.29 10.60
N TYR A 132 -6.07 -11.16 9.87
CA TYR A 132 -4.88 -10.45 10.34
C TYR A 132 -5.18 -9.01 10.77
N LEU A 133 -5.80 -8.21 9.90
CA LEU A 133 -6.10 -6.82 10.16
C LEU A 133 -6.89 -6.67 11.47
N LYS A 134 -7.96 -7.45 11.60
CA LYS A 134 -8.83 -7.45 12.78
C LYS A 134 -8.08 -7.79 14.06
N GLU A 135 -7.31 -8.88 14.06
CA GLU A 135 -6.66 -9.37 15.28
C GLU A 135 -5.45 -8.51 15.67
N ALA A 136 -4.65 -8.05 14.70
CA ALA A 136 -3.54 -7.13 14.96
C ALA A 136 -4.03 -5.77 15.50
N TRP A 137 -5.12 -5.24 14.94
CA TRP A 137 -5.70 -3.99 15.42
C TRP A 137 -6.27 -4.14 16.84
N LYS A 138 -6.98 -5.22 17.15
CA LYS A 138 -7.48 -5.50 18.50
C LYS A 138 -6.36 -5.68 19.52
N ALA A 139 -5.30 -6.39 19.16
CA ALA A 139 -4.15 -6.60 20.04
C ALA A 139 -3.48 -5.28 20.45
N THR A 140 -3.50 -4.31 19.54
CA THR A 140 -2.92 -2.97 19.74
C THR A 140 -3.85 -2.02 20.48
N ASN A 141 -5.17 -2.15 20.29
CA ASN A 141 -6.18 -1.23 20.82
C ASN A 141 -7.11 -1.93 21.84
N LYS A 142 -6.55 -2.42 22.95
CA LYS A 142 -7.28 -3.21 23.97
C LYS A 142 -8.43 -2.45 24.63
N ASP A 143 -8.34 -1.12 24.69
CA ASP A 143 -9.30 -0.20 25.30
C ASP A 143 -10.34 0.34 24.30
N PHE A 144 -10.34 -0.12 23.04
CA PHE A 144 -11.11 0.52 21.98
C PHE A 144 -12.63 0.57 22.23
N LYS A 145 -13.19 -0.41 22.96
CA LYS A 145 -14.63 -0.40 23.31
C LYS A 145 -15.05 0.80 24.18
N ALA A 146 -14.10 1.46 24.85
CA ALA A 146 -14.34 2.65 25.65
C ALA A 146 -14.12 3.96 24.87
N LYS A 147 -13.76 3.89 23.58
CA LYS A 147 -13.46 5.03 22.73
C LYS A 147 -14.64 5.37 21.82
N ASP A 148 -14.82 6.65 21.54
CA ASP A 148 -15.72 7.10 20.49
C ASP A 148 -14.97 7.09 19.14
N PRO A 149 -15.27 6.15 18.22
CA PRO A 149 -14.55 6.03 16.96
C PRO A 149 -14.68 7.26 16.06
N TYR A 150 -15.66 8.14 16.30
CA TYR A 150 -15.86 9.37 15.52
C TYR A 150 -14.93 10.50 15.95
N VAL A 151 -14.38 10.45 17.16
CA VAL A 151 -13.52 11.51 17.72
C VAL A 151 -12.13 10.98 18.09
N ASP A 152 -12.05 9.76 18.61
CA ASP A 152 -10.83 9.15 19.10
C ASP A 152 -10.00 8.52 17.99
N THR A 153 -8.72 8.30 18.33
CA THR A 153 -7.73 7.68 17.46
C THR A 153 -7.48 6.23 17.86
N SER A 154 -7.22 5.37 16.87
CA SER A 154 -6.61 4.05 17.08
C SER A 154 -5.26 3.96 16.38
N THR A 155 -4.45 2.98 16.76
CA THR A 155 -3.13 2.73 16.16
C THR A 155 -3.08 1.37 15.47
N PHE A 156 -2.04 1.13 14.69
CA PHE A 156 -1.80 -0.17 14.07
C PHE A 156 -0.32 -0.56 14.23
N PRO A 157 -0.02 -1.83 14.54
CA PRO A 157 1.33 -2.20 14.93
C PRO A 157 2.23 -2.38 13.71
N TYR A 158 3.53 -2.15 13.91
CA TYR A 158 4.55 -2.61 12.98
C TYR A 158 4.68 -4.13 12.98
N VAL A 159 4.65 -4.73 14.17
CA VAL A 159 4.68 -6.18 14.32
C VAL A 159 3.53 -6.61 15.21
N TRP A 160 2.82 -7.65 14.78
CA TRP A 160 1.95 -8.44 15.64
C TRP A 160 2.39 -9.90 15.63
N ASN A 161 2.70 -10.44 16.81
CA ASN A 161 2.98 -11.86 16.97
C ASN A 161 1.68 -12.61 17.26
N SER A 162 1.22 -13.42 16.32
CA SER A 162 -0.05 -14.16 16.44
C SER A 162 0.00 -15.33 17.44
N ALA A 163 1.20 -15.74 17.89
CA ALA A 163 1.35 -16.78 18.91
C ALA A 163 1.34 -16.21 20.33
N SER A 164 2.02 -15.09 20.58
CA SER A 164 2.07 -14.46 21.91
C SER A 164 1.03 -13.35 22.12
N GLY A 165 0.48 -12.80 21.03
CA GLY A 165 -0.37 -11.60 21.07
C GLY A 165 0.41 -10.30 21.27
N GLU A 166 1.74 -10.35 21.32
CA GLU A 166 2.59 -9.17 21.49
C GLU A 166 2.55 -8.27 20.26
N VAL A 167 2.66 -6.96 20.52
CA VAL A 167 2.67 -5.93 19.50
C VAL A 167 3.91 -5.04 19.63
N GLN A 168 4.48 -4.65 18.50
CA GLN A 168 5.47 -3.57 18.43
C GLN A 168 4.84 -2.40 17.68
N VAL A 169 4.69 -1.27 18.36
CA VAL A 169 4.05 -0.06 17.82
C VAL A 169 4.90 1.15 18.20
N GLY A 170 5.11 2.06 17.24
CA GLY A 170 5.79 3.33 17.49
C GLY A 170 4.90 4.31 18.27
N ALA A 171 5.51 5.33 18.86
CA ALA A 171 4.74 6.44 19.43
C ALA A 171 3.92 7.15 18.32
N PRO A 172 2.75 7.73 18.64
CA PRO A 172 1.98 8.50 17.68
C PRO A 172 2.81 9.59 16.99
N GLY A 173 2.84 9.58 15.66
CA GLY A 173 3.61 10.52 14.84
C GLY A 173 5.09 10.16 14.66
N ALA A 174 5.53 9.00 15.13
CA ALA A 174 6.90 8.52 14.90
C ALA A 174 7.15 8.22 13.41
N ASP A 175 8.34 8.56 12.93
CA ASP A 175 8.78 8.33 11.54
C ASP A 175 8.95 6.83 11.20
N HIS A 176 8.86 5.95 12.20
CA HIS A 176 8.92 4.50 12.06
C HIS A 176 7.94 3.82 13.03
N HIS A 177 7.45 2.65 12.63
CA HIS A 177 6.61 1.76 13.42
C HIS A 177 5.21 2.28 13.85
N ASP A 178 4.84 3.52 13.53
CA ASP A 178 3.47 4.04 13.64
C ASP A 178 2.65 3.71 12.37
N MET A 179 2.14 2.49 12.28
CA MET A 179 1.58 1.93 11.04
C MET A 179 0.09 2.22 10.83
N ALA A 180 -0.47 3.25 11.47
CA ALA A 180 -1.88 3.64 11.27
C ALA A 180 -2.23 3.83 9.78
N CYS A 181 -1.29 4.39 9.00
CA CYS A 181 -1.36 4.51 7.55
C CYS A 181 -1.61 3.19 6.82
N VAL A 182 -0.87 2.13 7.17
CA VAL A 182 -1.00 0.81 6.54
C VAL A 182 -2.24 0.08 7.03
N GLY A 183 -2.57 0.19 8.32
CA GLY A 183 -3.82 -0.34 8.86
C GLY A 183 -5.04 0.21 8.14
N ALA A 184 -5.08 1.53 7.91
CA ALA A 184 -6.18 2.20 7.23
C ALA A 184 -6.27 1.80 5.75
N LEU A 185 -5.13 1.70 5.05
CA LEU A 185 -5.08 1.16 3.69
C LEU A 185 -5.68 -0.25 3.64
N CYS A 186 -5.20 -1.14 4.50
CA CYS A 186 -5.68 -2.52 4.55
C CYS A 186 -7.18 -2.56 4.82
N ALA A 187 -7.69 -1.76 5.76
CA ALA A 187 -9.12 -1.68 6.05
C ALA A 187 -9.93 -1.34 4.79
N VAL A 188 -9.54 -0.31 4.03
CA VAL A 188 -10.16 0.03 2.75
C VAL A 188 -10.12 -1.15 1.78
N PHE A 189 -8.95 -1.73 1.53
CA PHE A 189 -8.79 -2.74 0.50
C PHE A 189 -9.46 -4.07 0.85
N LEU A 190 -9.68 -4.31 2.14
CA LEU A 190 -10.35 -5.49 2.68
C LEU A 190 -11.86 -5.27 2.91
N GLY A 191 -12.40 -4.10 2.54
CA GLY A 191 -13.83 -3.85 2.38
C GLY A 191 -14.50 -3.02 3.48
N HIS A 192 -13.73 -2.47 4.42
CA HIS A 192 -14.29 -1.57 5.44
C HIS A 192 -14.76 -0.26 4.78
N GLN A 193 -15.91 0.24 5.25
CA GLN A 193 -16.54 1.46 4.76
C GLN A 193 -16.12 2.67 5.61
N ALA A 194 -16.34 3.88 5.11
CA ALA A 194 -15.88 5.11 5.77
C ALA A 194 -16.41 5.31 7.22
N ASN A 195 -17.55 4.71 7.56
CA ASN A 195 -18.15 4.76 8.90
C ASN A 195 -17.73 3.58 9.81
N ASP A 196 -16.89 2.67 9.33
CA ASP A 196 -16.35 1.58 10.12
C ASP A 196 -15.44 2.12 11.24
N GLU A 197 -15.59 1.59 12.45
CA GLU A 197 -14.91 2.10 13.64
C GLU A 197 -13.37 2.04 13.52
N MET A 198 -12.84 0.98 12.92
CA MET A 198 -11.40 0.82 12.72
C MET A 198 -10.90 1.83 11.70
N LEU A 199 -11.51 1.89 10.52
CA LEU A 199 -11.07 2.80 9.47
C LEU A 199 -11.19 4.27 9.92
N ASN A 200 -12.30 4.63 10.57
CA ASN A 200 -12.56 5.99 11.02
C ASN A 200 -11.56 6.45 12.09
N SER A 201 -11.28 5.60 13.08
CA SER A 201 -10.33 5.93 14.16
C SER A 201 -8.86 5.92 13.70
N LEU A 202 -8.49 5.07 12.73
CA LEU A 202 -7.18 5.13 12.08
C LEU A 202 -7.04 6.41 11.24
N ALA A 203 -8.11 6.82 10.53
CA ALA A 203 -8.13 8.08 9.79
C ALA A 203 -7.99 9.29 10.72
N ASN A 204 -8.62 9.27 11.91
CA ASN A 204 -8.39 10.29 12.94
C ASN A 204 -6.91 10.36 13.36
N HIS A 205 -6.26 9.21 13.56
CA HIS A 205 -4.84 9.16 13.90
C HIS A 205 -3.97 9.77 12.80
N ILE A 206 -4.23 9.41 11.54
CA ILE A 206 -3.53 9.96 10.38
C ILE A 206 -3.66 11.48 10.33
N MET A 207 -4.88 12.02 10.44
CA MET A 207 -5.13 13.46 10.39
C MET A 207 -4.50 14.22 11.55
N LYS A 208 -4.36 13.59 12.72
CA LYS A 208 -3.82 14.21 13.94
C LYS A 208 -2.30 14.15 14.00
N PHE A 209 -1.70 13.02 13.64
CA PHE A 209 -0.28 12.75 13.92
C PHE A 209 0.58 12.54 12.67
N GLN A 210 -0.01 12.25 11.51
CA GLN A 210 0.74 11.90 10.29
C GLN A 210 0.47 12.85 9.12
N MET A 211 -0.24 13.94 9.35
CA MET A 211 -0.48 14.97 8.34
C MET A 211 0.82 15.75 8.05
N PRO A 212 1.33 15.75 6.81
CA PRO A 212 2.55 16.48 6.48
C PRO A 212 2.28 17.99 6.50
N THR A 213 3.24 18.75 7.03
CA THR A 213 3.18 20.22 7.09
C THR A 213 4.14 20.88 6.09
N ALA A 214 5.18 20.17 5.65
CA ALA A 214 6.15 20.62 4.66
C ALA A 214 6.84 19.44 3.96
N TYR A 215 7.45 19.71 2.81
CA TYR A 215 8.40 18.82 2.16
C TYR A 215 9.84 19.25 2.52
N PRO A 216 10.79 18.34 2.78
CA PRO A 216 10.67 16.88 2.70
C PRO A 216 9.97 16.25 3.93
N CYS A 217 9.30 15.12 3.72
CA CYS A 217 8.51 14.40 4.73
C CYS A 217 8.68 12.87 4.62
N ASN A 218 7.90 12.11 5.39
CA ASN A 218 7.80 10.65 5.24
C ASN A 218 6.96 10.30 4.00
N THR A 219 7.60 10.21 2.84
CA THR A 219 6.91 9.94 1.56
C THR A 219 6.26 8.56 1.52
N TYR A 220 6.78 7.60 2.30
CA TYR A 220 6.21 6.27 2.44
C TYR A 220 4.84 6.34 3.13
N TYR A 221 4.77 6.93 4.33
CA TYR A 221 3.47 7.13 5.02
C TYR A 221 2.52 8.00 4.20
N MET A 222 3.03 9.07 3.59
CA MET A 222 2.22 9.97 2.75
C MET A 222 1.47 9.21 1.66
N TYR A 223 2.10 8.23 1.00
CA TYR A 223 1.43 7.42 -0.02
C TYR A 223 0.24 6.63 0.55
N TYR A 224 0.45 5.83 1.60
CA TYR A 224 -0.62 5.07 2.24
C TYR A 224 -1.73 5.96 2.82
N ASN A 225 -1.33 7.06 3.49
CA ASN A 225 -2.26 8.01 4.06
C ASN A 225 -3.14 8.65 3.01
N THR A 226 -2.56 9.06 1.87
CA THR A 226 -3.32 9.68 0.79
C THR A 226 -4.37 8.72 0.24
N LEU A 227 -4.01 7.45 0.07
CA LEU A 227 -4.93 6.43 -0.41
C LEU A 227 -6.06 6.17 0.61
N ALA A 228 -5.73 6.01 1.89
CA ALA A 228 -6.73 5.75 2.92
C ALA A 228 -7.69 6.94 3.11
N ILE A 229 -7.16 8.17 3.22
CA ILE A 229 -7.97 9.36 3.46
C ILE A 229 -8.84 9.72 2.25
N PHE A 230 -8.37 9.47 1.02
CA PHE A 230 -9.20 9.58 -0.18
C PHE A 230 -10.47 8.73 -0.09
N GLN A 231 -10.33 7.51 0.43
CA GLN A 231 -11.43 6.54 0.50
C GLN A 231 -12.40 6.84 1.63
N VAL A 232 -11.92 7.43 2.72
CA VAL A 232 -12.77 7.99 3.79
C VAL A 232 -13.55 9.22 3.29
N SER A 233 -12.99 9.99 2.36
CA SER A 233 -13.64 11.14 1.71
C SER A 233 -14.03 12.28 2.67
N GLY A 234 -14.87 13.21 2.18
CA GLY A 234 -15.40 14.35 2.92
C GLY A 234 -14.32 15.35 3.37
N ALA A 235 -14.59 16.06 4.46
CA ALA A 235 -13.75 17.16 4.94
C ALA A 235 -12.29 16.75 5.26
N ARG A 236 -12.06 15.49 5.65
CA ARG A 236 -10.69 14.95 5.84
C ARG A 236 -9.95 14.90 4.52
N TRP A 237 -10.58 14.41 3.46
CA TRP A 237 -10.01 14.38 2.12
C TRP A 237 -9.76 15.79 1.56
N ASP A 238 -10.73 16.70 1.68
CA ASP A 238 -10.57 18.07 1.18
C ASP A 238 -9.34 18.75 1.80
N LYS A 239 -9.19 18.62 3.12
CA LYS A 239 -8.03 19.15 3.86
C LYS A 239 -6.73 18.45 3.47
N TRP A 240 -6.74 17.12 3.42
CA TRP A 240 -5.56 16.33 3.07
C TRP A 240 -5.06 16.64 1.66
N ASN A 241 -5.96 16.54 0.67
CA ASN A 241 -5.63 16.71 -0.73
C ASN A 241 -5.13 18.13 -1.02
N ALA A 242 -5.79 19.17 -0.51
CA ALA A 242 -5.31 20.54 -0.67
C ALA A 242 -3.88 20.71 -0.13
N THR A 243 -3.62 20.19 1.08
CA THR A 243 -2.29 20.28 1.70
C THR A 243 -1.23 19.52 0.91
N VAL A 244 -1.48 18.24 0.62
CA VAL A 244 -0.49 17.36 -0.02
C VAL A 244 -0.25 17.76 -1.47
N ARG A 245 -1.30 18.05 -2.23
CA ARG A 245 -1.19 18.49 -3.64
C ARG A 245 -0.33 19.75 -3.73
N ASP A 246 -0.68 20.79 -2.98
CA ASP A 246 -0.01 22.10 -3.09
C ASP A 246 1.43 22.01 -2.59
N MET A 247 1.66 21.28 -1.50
CA MET A 247 3.02 20.99 -0.99
C MET A 247 3.87 20.28 -2.05
N LEU A 248 3.38 19.21 -2.67
CA LEU A 248 4.14 18.44 -3.65
C LEU A 248 4.36 19.23 -4.93
N VAL A 249 3.35 19.93 -5.46
CA VAL A 249 3.50 20.76 -6.66
C VAL A 249 4.52 21.88 -6.43
N LYS A 250 4.53 22.49 -5.24
CA LYS A 250 5.53 23.51 -4.87
C LYS A 250 6.94 22.92 -4.75
N ALA A 251 7.06 21.70 -4.22
CA ALA A 251 8.34 21.02 -4.02
C ALA A 251 8.89 20.33 -5.28
N GLN A 252 8.08 20.17 -6.33
CA GLN A 252 8.49 19.53 -7.57
C GLN A 252 9.59 20.35 -8.24
N ARG A 253 10.68 19.68 -8.62
CA ARG A 253 11.76 20.34 -9.37
C ARG A 253 11.25 20.80 -10.72
N LYS A 254 11.60 22.04 -11.05
CA LYS A 254 11.41 22.65 -12.37
C LYS A 254 12.79 22.98 -12.91
N SER A 255 13.32 22.14 -13.78
CA SER A 255 14.67 22.25 -14.31
C SER A 255 14.71 21.86 -15.79
N THR A 256 15.82 22.16 -16.47
CA THR A 256 16.06 21.73 -17.85
C THR A 256 16.90 20.45 -17.92
N ASP A 257 17.28 19.90 -16.77
CA ASP A 257 18.10 18.69 -16.64
C ASP A 257 17.23 17.42 -16.52
N CYS A 258 17.89 16.26 -16.34
CA CYS A 258 17.20 14.98 -16.20
C CYS A 258 16.44 14.80 -14.87
N PHE A 259 16.50 15.78 -13.96
CA PHE A 259 15.78 15.76 -12.69
C PHE A 259 14.48 16.58 -12.73
N ASP A 260 14.14 17.16 -13.89
CA ASP A 260 12.88 17.87 -14.07
C ASP A 260 11.68 16.99 -13.71
N GLY A 261 10.72 17.56 -12.99
CA GLY A 261 9.55 16.85 -12.52
C GLY A 261 9.77 15.89 -11.35
N SER A 262 11.01 15.71 -10.85
CA SER A 262 11.31 14.87 -9.68
C SER A 262 11.20 15.63 -8.35
N TRP A 263 11.35 14.90 -7.23
CA TRP A 263 11.46 15.49 -5.89
C TRP A 263 12.80 15.14 -5.23
N ASP A 264 13.38 16.09 -4.51
CA ASP A 264 14.65 15.90 -3.80
C ASP A 264 14.47 14.98 -2.58
N PHE A 265 15.23 13.88 -2.55
CA PHE A 265 15.13 12.88 -1.48
C PHE A 265 15.84 13.29 -0.18
N ALA A 266 16.73 14.28 -0.22
CA ALA A 266 17.48 14.74 0.95
C ALA A 266 16.49 15.26 2.00
N GLY A 267 16.62 14.78 3.24
CA GLY A 267 15.73 15.14 4.35
C GLY A 267 14.36 14.43 4.36
N THR A 268 14.03 13.61 3.36
CA THR A 268 12.85 12.73 3.45
C THR A 268 13.03 11.74 4.60
N LYS A 269 11.93 11.23 5.14
CA LYS A 269 11.97 10.26 6.26
C LYS A 269 11.80 8.85 5.73
N PHE A 270 12.26 7.88 6.53
CA PHE A 270 12.17 6.46 6.23
C PHE A 270 12.78 6.11 4.85
N HIS A 271 12.29 5.07 4.15
CA HIS A 271 12.87 4.55 2.90
C HIS A 271 13.19 5.60 1.81
N GLY A 272 12.52 6.76 1.79
CA GLY A 272 12.81 7.83 0.83
C GLY A 272 14.25 8.34 0.90
N HIS A 273 14.80 8.46 2.11
CA HIS A 273 16.17 8.93 2.30
C HIS A 273 17.20 7.88 1.88
N ALA A 274 16.97 6.63 2.28
CA ALA A 274 17.90 5.53 2.07
C ALA A 274 17.96 5.05 0.61
N THR A 275 16.83 5.07 -0.10
CA THR A 275 16.74 4.57 -1.48
C THR A 275 16.93 5.66 -2.54
N GLY A 276 16.80 6.93 -2.14
CA GLY A 276 17.11 8.08 -2.98
C GLY A 276 15.98 8.56 -3.90
N ARG A 277 16.35 9.42 -4.85
CA ARG A 277 15.44 10.22 -5.68
C ARG A 277 14.34 9.41 -6.38
N LEU A 278 14.68 8.24 -6.91
CA LEU A 278 13.74 7.42 -7.69
C LEU A 278 12.54 7.01 -6.83
N LEU A 279 12.78 6.49 -5.63
CA LEU A 279 11.71 6.02 -4.76
C LEU A 279 10.89 7.19 -4.21
N SER A 280 11.54 8.28 -3.79
CA SER A 280 10.84 9.48 -3.31
C SER A 280 9.95 10.08 -4.40
N THR A 281 10.44 10.13 -5.64
CA THR A 281 9.66 10.59 -6.80
C THR A 281 8.48 9.66 -7.07
N ALA A 282 8.69 8.34 -7.03
CA ALA A 282 7.62 7.37 -7.22
C ALA A 282 6.51 7.54 -6.18
N TYR A 283 6.83 7.69 -4.88
CA TYR A 283 5.82 7.93 -3.86
C TYR A 283 5.09 9.26 -4.05
N CYS A 284 5.77 10.33 -4.43
CA CYS A 284 5.12 11.61 -4.72
C CYS A 284 4.13 11.50 -5.90
N CYS A 285 4.54 10.84 -6.99
CA CYS A 285 3.66 10.57 -8.14
C CYS A 285 2.45 9.73 -7.71
N LEU A 286 2.68 8.60 -7.04
CA LEU A 286 1.61 7.71 -6.59
C LEU A 286 0.61 8.42 -5.66
N SER A 287 1.08 9.29 -4.76
CA SER A 287 0.21 10.13 -3.93
C SER A 287 -0.65 11.08 -4.75
N LEU A 288 -0.08 11.74 -5.77
CA LEU A 288 -0.82 12.67 -6.64
C LEU A 288 -1.80 11.95 -7.59
N GLU A 289 -1.62 10.65 -7.83
CA GLU A 289 -2.44 9.85 -8.73
C GLU A 289 -3.66 9.20 -8.04
N VAL A 290 -3.69 9.10 -6.70
CA VAL A 290 -4.70 8.32 -5.95
C VAL A 290 -6.14 8.57 -6.42
N TYR A 291 -6.52 9.82 -6.60
CA TYR A 291 -7.90 10.24 -6.91
C TYR A 291 -8.25 10.21 -8.39
N TYR A 292 -7.29 9.90 -9.26
CA TYR A 292 -7.53 9.55 -10.66
C TYR A 292 -7.44 8.04 -10.92
N ARG A 293 -6.79 7.30 -10.00
CA ARG A 293 -6.51 5.87 -10.12
C ARG A 293 -7.56 4.98 -9.46
N TYR A 294 -8.18 5.43 -8.36
CA TYR A 294 -9.14 4.64 -7.61
C TYR A 294 -10.52 5.31 -7.61
N LEU A 295 -11.58 4.50 -7.73
CA LEU A 295 -12.94 4.96 -7.47
C LEU A 295 -13.13 5.13 -5.94
N PRO A 296 -13.80 6.21 -5.48
CA PRO A 296 -14.16 6.37 -4.07
C PRO A 296 -15.12 5.27 -3.61
N ILE A 297 -14.88 4.70 -2.43
CA ILE A 297 -15.84 3.81 -1.73
C ILE A 297 -16.98 4.62 -1.10
N ALA A 298 -16.70 5.83 -0.63
CA ALA A 298 -17.71 6.72 -0.06
C ALA A 298 -18.71 7.15 -1.15
N GLY A 299 -19.99 6.82 -0.95
CA GLY A 299 -21.08 7.20 -1.85
C GLY A 299 -21.51 6.13 -2.87
N GLN A 300 -20.89 4.95 -2.89
CA GLN A 300 -21.44 3.80 -3.63
C GLN A 300 -22.66 3.25 -2.88
N LYS A 301 -23.86 3.43 -3.46
CA LYS A 301 -25.08 2.74 -3.00
C LYS A 301 -25.00 1.29 -3.49
N ASN A 302 -25.23 0.34 -2.58
CA ASN A 302 -25.35 -1.10 -2.88
C ASN A 302 -26.36 -1.37 -3.98
#